data_AF-U5S0N9-F1
#
_entry.id   AF-U5S0N9-F1
#
_cell.length_a   1.000
_cell.length_b   1.000
_cell.length_c   1.000
_cell.angle_alpha   90.00
_cell.angle_beta   90.00
_cell.angle_gamma   90.00
#
_symmetry.space_group_name_H-M   'P 1'
#
loop_
_entity.id
_entity.type
_entity.pdbx_description
1 polymer ?
#
loop_
_entity_poly.entity_id
_entity_poly.type
_entity_poly.pdbx_seq_one_letter_code
_entity_poly.pdbx_strand_id
1 'polypeptide(L)'
;LDEWSAVAKKGAEINAANLGKKGSTLRDKSLQAAASYFYSAAIYNPATLTGPTKGIKSPEQTGLPKWTGTPEEASRMLRAASVFFGAGAMGSSELNKKLVFSYIKAGDAKTGATA
;
A
#
# COMPACT_ATOMS: atom_id res chain seq x y z
N LEU A 1 10.68 -14.47 -15.67
CA LEU A 1 11.15 -13.07 -15.60
C LEU A 1 11.05 -12.38 -16.96
N ASP A 2 11.26 -13.10 -18.06
CA ASP A 2 11.34 -12.56 -19.43
C ASP A 2 10.05 -11.87 -19.93
N GLU A 3 8.87 -12.41 -19.61
CA GLU A 3 7.59 -11.84 -20.04
C GLU A 3 7.35 -10.43 -19.44
N TRP A 4 7.66 -10.24 -18.16
CA TRP A 4 7.51 -8.95 -17.48
C TRP A 4 8.50 -7.90 -18.01
N SER A 5 9.71 -8.32 -18.36
CA SER A 5 10.71 -7.46 -19.00
C SER A 5 10.25 -7.00 -20.39
N ALA A 6 9.68 -7.91 -21.18
CA ALA A 6 9.14 -7.59 -22.50
C ALA A 6 7.94 -6.63 -22.42
N VAL A 7 7.04 -6.83 -21.45
CA VAL A 7 5.90 -5.93 -21.20
C VAL A 7 6.39 -4.54 -20.80
N ALA A 8 7.40 -4.44 -19.92
CA ALA A 8 7.97 -3.17 -19.50
C ALA A 8 8.58 -2.40 -20.68
N LYS A 9 9.35 -3.10 -21.54
CA LYS A 9 9.94 -2.50 -22.75
C LYS A 9 8.87 -1.97 -23.70
N LYS A 10 7.84 -2.76 -23.99
CA LYS A 10 6.72 -2.34 -24.85
C LYS A 10 5.96 -1.15 -24.26
N GLY A 11 5.81 -1.12 -22.93
CA GLY A 11 5.21 0.01 -22.23
C GLY A 11 6.03 1.31 -22.40
N ALA A 12 7.35 1.23 -22.35
CA ALA A 12 8.23 2.38 -22.57
C ALA A 12 8.10 2.95 -23.99
N GLU A 13 8.06 2.08 -25.00
CA GLU A 13 7.87 2.47 -26.41
C GLU A 13 6.52 3.17 -26.64
N ILE A 14 5.44 2.61 -26.08
CA ILE A 14 4.09 3.21 -26.15
C ILE A 14 4.05 4.58 -25.44
N ASN A 15 4.70 4.69 -24.28
CA ASN A 15 4.77 5.95 -23.54
C ASN A 15 5.51 7.05 -24.31
N ALA A 16 6.63 6.70 -24.95
CA ALA A 16 7.40 7.62 -25.79
C ALA A 16 6.59 8.09 -27.01
N ALA A 17 5.90 7.17 -27.69
CA ALA A 17 5.08 7.48 -28.86
C ALA A 17 3.87 8.36 -28.54
N ASN A 18 3.46 8.45 -27.27
CA ASN A 18 2.31 9.23 -26.82
C ASN A 18 2.67 10.57 -26.18
N LEU A 19 3.95 10.95 -26.09
CA LEU A 19 4.35 12.24 -25.54
C LEU A 19 3.69 13.41 -26.31
N GLY A 20 3.11 14.35 -25.58
CA GLY A 20 2.45 15.52 -26.15
C GLY A 20 1.05 15.27 -26.72
N LYS A 21 0.58 14.03 -26.79
CA LYS A 21 -0.80 13.69 -27.18
C LYS A 21 -1.75 13.86 -25.99
N LYS A 22 -3.06 13.95 -26.26
CA LYS A 22 -4.12 14.04 -25.24
C LYS A 22 -3.95 12.93 -24.19
N GLY A 23 -3.89 13.31 -22.91
CA GLY A 23 -3.66 12.39 -21.78
C GLY A 23 -2.18 12.15 -21.44
N SER A 24 -1.26 12.74 -22.20
CA SER A 24 0.20 12.65 -22.01
C SER A 24 0.87 14.00 -22.32
N THR A 25 0.14 15.09 -22.06
CA THR A 25 0.69 16.45 -22.13
C THR A 25 1.62 16.71 -20.95
N LEU A 26 2.39 17.81 -20.99
CA LEU A 26 3.21 18.24 -19.86
C LEU A 26 2.38 18.36 -18.58
N ARG A 27 1.20 18.98 -18.66
CA ARG A 27 0.28 19.13 -17.53
C ARG A 27 -0.16 17.79 -16.96
N ASP A 28 -0.56 16.85 -17.82
CA ASP A 28 -1.02 15.52 -17.39
C ASP A 28 0.09 14.77 -16.65
N LYS A 29 1.32 14.83 -17.18
CA LYS A 29 2.49 14.20 -16.55
C LYS A 29 2.91 14.89 -15.25
N SER A 30 2.86 16.22 -15.18
CA SER A 30 3.15 16.95 -13.94
C SER A 30 2.13 16.61 -12.85
N LEU A 31 0.84 16.51 -13.18
CA LEU A 31 -0.19 16.09 -12.24
C LEU A 31 -0.01 14.64 -11.80
N GLN A 32 0.29 13.73 -12.74
CA GLN A 32 0.63 12.35 -12.43
C GLN A 32 1.83 12.27 -11.47
N ALA A 33 2.93 12.96 -11.78
CA ALA A 33 4.14 12.95 -10.97
C ALA A 33 3.88 13.47 -9.55
N ALA A 34 3.09 14.54 -9.40
CA ALA A 34 2.68 15.05 -8.10
C ALA A 34 1.83 14.03 -7.32
N ALA A 35 0.89 13.34 -7.98
CA ALA A 35 0.10 12.29 -7.34
C ALA A 35 0.95 11.06 -6.95
N SER A 36 1.91 10.69 -7.79
CA SER A 36 2.85 9.58 -7.53
C SER A 36 3.76 9.85 -6.35
N TYR A 37 4.02 11.12 -5.99
CA TYR A 37 4.78 11.45 -4.79
C TYR A 37 4.14 10.88 -3.51
N PHE A 38 2.81 10.81 -3.43
CA PHE A 38 2.13 10.18 -2.27
C PHE A 38 2.14 8.65 -2.33
N TYR A 39 2.44 8.06 -3.49
CA TYR A 39 2.67 6.62 -3.67
C TYR A 39 4.12 6.22 -3.35
N SER A 40 5.08 7.11 -3.62
CA SER A 40 6.52 6.85 -3.52
C SER A 40 7.24 7.56 -2.38
N ALA A 41 6.62 8.55 -1.73
CA ALA A 41 7.08 9.06 -0.45
C ALA A 41 7.24 7.84 0.45
N ALA A 42 8.37 7.74 1.15
CA ALA A 42 8.81 6.59 1.93
C ALA A 42 7.88 6.23 3.10
N ILE A 43 6.63 5.87 2.80
CA ILE A 43 5.76 5.01 3.59
C ILE A 43 6.34 3.59 3.59
N TYR A 44 7.32 3.31 2.70
CA TYR A 44 8.37 2.31 2.87
C TYR A 44 9.45 2.73 3.89
N ASN A 45 9.04 3.16 5.08
CA ASN A 45 9.76 2.63 6.25
C ASN A 45 9.64 1.10 6.09
N PRO A 46 10.69 0.27 6.29
CA PRO A 46 10.60 -1.17 6.04
C PRO A 46 9.28 -1.65 6.61
N ALA A 47 8.39 -2.08 5.72
CA ALA A 47 7.01 -2.41 6.07
C ALA A 47 7.06 -3.74 6.82
N THR A 48 7.55 -3.67 8.06
CA THR A 48 7.49 -4.76 9.00
C THR A 48 6.00 -4.96 9.26
N LEU A 49 5.59 -6.23 9.39
CA LEU A 49 4.22 -6.56 9.78
C LEU A 49 3.83 -5.98 11.15
N THR A 50 4.81 -5.47 11.89
CA THR A 50 4.69 -4.87 13.22
C THR A 50 4.81 -3.34 13.23
N GLY A 51 5.08 -2.70 12.09
CA GLY A 51 5.33 -1.27 12.00
C GLY A 51 6.64 -0.80 12.68
N PRO A 52 6.87 0.52 12.77
CA PRO A 52 8.06 1.07 13.42
C PRO A 52 8.08 0.71 14.91
N THR A 53 9.11 -0.01 15.35
CA THR A 53 9.25 -0.47 16.74
C THR A 53 9.83 0.58 17.68
N LYS A 54 10.47 1.62 17.14
CA LYS A 54 11.14 2.66 17.92
C LYS A 54 10.13 3.68 18.45
N GLY A 55 9.93 3.70 19.77
CA GLY A 55 9.12 4.70 20.45
C GLY A 55 7.61 4.41 20.51
N ILE A 56 7.15 3.28 19.97
CA ILE A 56 5.76 2.83 20.12
C ILE A 56 5.62 2.07 21.43
N LYS A 57 4.67 2.49 22.26
CA LYS A 57 4.29 1.81 23.50
C LYS A 57 3.20 0.76 23.21
N SER A 58 3.33 -0.42 23.79
CA SER A 58 2.28 -1.45 23.75
C SER A 58 1.02 -0.99 24.52
N PRO A 59 -0.15 -1.61 24.30
CA PRO A 59 -1.34 -1.35 25.13
C PRO A 59 -1.06 -1.47 26.63
N GLU A 60 -0.30 -2.48 27.04
CA GLU A 60 0.13 -2.69 28.42
C GLU A 60 1.03 -1.55 28.91
N GLN A 61 1.96 -1.08 28.07
CA GLN A 61 2.86 0.05 28.37
C GLN A 61 2.15 1.41 28.38
N THR A 62 0.96 1.51 27.79
CA THR A 62 0.11 2.72 27.84
C THR A 62 -0.92 2.66 28.96
N GLY A 63 -1.03 1.53 29.67
CA GLY A 63 -2.03 1.31 30.71
C GLY A 63 -3.46 1.17 30.18
N LEU A 64 -3.62 1.04 28.85
CA LEU A 64 -4.92 0.86 28.24
C LEU A 64 -5.31 -0.64 28.24
N PRO A 65 -6.56 -0.98 28.57
CA PRO A 65 -7.01 -2.36 28.50
C PRO A 65 -6.99 -2.84 27.05
N LYS A 66 -6.76 -4.14 26.86
CA LYS A 66 -6.99 -4.79 25.57
C LYS A 66 -8.46 -4.59 25.19
N TRP A 67 -8.72 -4.36 23.91
CA TRP A 67 -10.09 -4.25 23.40
C TRP A 67 -10.89 -5.54 23.65
N THR A 68 -12.12 -5.40 24.16
CA THR A 68 -13.01 -6.49 24.59
C THR A 68 -14.39 -6.46 23.92
N GLY A 69 -14.58 -5.65 22.88
CA GLY A 69 -15.87 -5.54 22.21
C GLY A 69 -16.23 -6.75 21.34
N THR A 70 -17.38 -6.65 20.68
CA THR A 70 -17.86 -7.62 19.69
C THR A 70 -17.20 -7.40 18.32
N PRO A 71 -17.07 -8.44 17.47
CA PRO A 71 -16.54 -8.29 16.10
C PRO A 71 -17.22 -7.16 15.30
N GLU A 72 -18.52 -6.96 15.51
CA GLU A 72 -19.31 -5.91 14.87
C GLU A 72 -18.90 -4.51 15.34
N GLU A 73 -18.61 -4.35 16.64
CA GLU A 73 -18.09 -3.10 17.18
C GLU A 73 -16.68 -2.81 16.69
N ALA A 74 -15.81 -3.82 16.61
CA ALA A 74 -14.49 -3.68 16.00
C ALA A 74 -14.63 -3.24 14.53
N SER A 75 -15.51 -3.87 13.76
CA SER A 75 -15.74 -3.52 12.35
C SER A 75 -16.21 -2.07 12.20
N ARG A 76 -17.10 -1.58 13.07
CA ARG A 76 -17.53 -0.17 13.09
C ARG A 76 -16.38 0.78 13.42
N MET A 77 -15.57 0.46 14.43
CA MET A 77 -14.41 1.27 14.83
C MET A 77 -13.37 1.33 13.71
N LEU A 78 -13.06 0.19 13.10
CA LEU A 78 -12.15 0.13 11.96
C LEU A 78 -12.71 0.96 10.79
N ARG A 79 -14.01 0.84 10.49
CA ARG A 79 -14.64 1.65 9.42
C ARG A 79 -14.46 3.15 9.66
N ALA A 80 -14.69 3.61 10.89
CA ALA A 80 -14.49 5.01 11.24
C ALA A 80 -13.02 5.43 11.05
N ALA A 81 -12.06 4.61 11.50
CA ALA A 81 -10.64 4.88 11.33
C ALA A 81 -10.23 4.93 9.84
N SER A 82 -10.68 4.00 9.00
CA SER A 82 -10.32 4.01 7.58
C SER A 82 -10.91 5.18 6.82
N VAL A 83 -12.16 5.58 7.11
CA VAL A 83 -12.75 6.79 6.50
C VAL A 83 -11.95 8.03 6.92
N PHE A 84 -11.55 8.12 8.20
CA PHE A 84 -10.67 9.19 8.66
C PHE A 84 -9.33 9.23 7.90
N PHE A 85 -8.77 8.07 7.56
CA PHE A 85 -7.57 7.97 6.72
C PHE A 85 -7.82 8.14 5.20
N GLY A 86 -9.04 8.48 4.77
CA GLY A 86 -9.37 8.76 3.37
C GLY A 86 -9.83 7.56 2.55
N ALA A 87 -10.15 6.41 3.17
CA ALA A 87 -10.71 5.28 2.46
C ALA A 87 -12.14 5.59 1.97
N GLY A 88 -12.40 5.36 0.67
CA GLY A 88 -13.75 5.51 0.10
C GLY A 88 -14.72 4.40 0.51
N ALA A 89 -14.21 3.22 0.85
CA ALA A 89 -15.00 2.09 1.34
C ALA A 89 -14.15 1.16 2.22
N MET A 90 -14.83 0.42 3.10
CA MET A 90 -14.25 -0.70 3.85
C MET A 90 -15.18 -1.91 3.73
N GLY A 91 -14.58 -3.08 3.52
CA GLY A 91 -15.21 -4.37 3.74
C GLY A 91 -14.27 -5.29 4.52
N SER A 92 -14.84 -6.27 5.21
CA SER A 92 -14.12 -7.31 5.94
C SER A 92 -14.59 -8.68 5.48
N SER A 93 -13.66 -9.63 5.32
CA SER A 93 -13.96 -11.03 5.08
C SER A 93 -13.04 -11.92 5.91
N GLU A 94 -13.40 -13.19 6.05
CA GLU A 94 -12.46 -14.18 6.55
C GLU A 94 -11.23 -14.31 5.63
N LEU A 95 -10.08 -14.61 6.23
CA LEU A 95 -8.84 -14.76 5.50
C LEU A 95 -8.83 -16.07 4.71
N ASN A 96 -8.89 -15.97 3.38
CA ASN A 96 -8.69 -17.10 2.50
C ASN A 96 -7.19 -17.29 2.20
N LYS A 97 -6.59 -18.37 2.71
CA LYS A 97 -5.17 -18.69 2.51
C LYS A 97 -4.75 -18.81 1.04
N LYS A 98 -5.68 -19.07 0.12
CA LYS A 98 -5.40 -19.09 -1.33
C LYS A 98 -5.03 -17.72 -1.90
N LEU A 99 -5.36 -16.63 -1.19
CA LEU A 99 -5.02 -15.25 -1.56
C LEU A 99 -3.70 -14.78 -0.94
N VAL A 100 -3.03 -15.63 -0.15
CA VAL A 100 -1.74 -15.32 0.46
C VAL A 100 -0.62 -15.87 -0.42
N PHE A 101 0.35 -15.04 -0.79
CA PHE A 101 1.50 -15.49 -1.56
C PHE A 101 2.31 -16.54 -0.78
N SER A 102 2.73 -17.61 -1.45
CA SER A 102 3.56 -18.67 -0.83
C SER A 102 5.01 -18.27 -0.60
N TYR A 103 5.48 -17.23 -1.30
CA TYR A 103 6.79 -16.61 -1.13
C TYR A 103 6.71 -15.12 -1.49
N ILE A 104 7.64 -14.32 -0.97
CA ILE A 104 7.72 -12.89 -1.26
C ILE A 104 8.27 -12.71 -2.68
N LYS A 105 7.50 -12.06 -3.57
CA LYS A 105 7.83 -11.92 -5.00
C LYS A 105 8.83 -10.79 -5.31
N ALA A 106 8.97 -9.81 -4.41
CA ALA A 106 9.93 -8.71 -4.51
C ALA A 106 10.35 -8.29 -3.09
N GLY A 107 11.66 -8.12 -2.84
CA GLY A 107 12.22 -7.87 -1.51
C GLY A 107 12.43 -9.11 -0.64
N ASP A 108 12.83 -8.90 0.61
CA ASP A 108 13.02 -9.94 1.63
C ASP A 108 12.10 -9.70 2.83
N ALA A 109 11.71 -10.77 3.54
CA ALA A 109 10.85 -10.69 4.73
C ALA A 109 11.39 -9.76 5.83
N LYS A 110 12.70 -9.55 5.89
CA LYS A 110 13.36 -8.66 6.87
C LYS A 110 13.44 -7.21 6.40
N THR A 111 13.49 -6.96 5.09
CA THR A 111 13.72 -5.62 4.50
C THR A 111 12.49 -5.04 3.80
N GLY A 112 11.42 -5.82 3.62
CA GLY A 112 10.22 -5.43 2.89
C GLY A 112 10.42 -5.47 1.37
N ALA A 113 9.38 -5.12 0.62
CA ALA A 113 9.43 -5.10 -0.83
C ALA A 113 10.45 -4.08 -1.34
N THR A 114 11.55 -4.53 -1.96
CA THR A 114 12.45 -3.68 -2.73
C THR A 114 11.80 -3.41 -4.08
N ALA A 115 11.41 -2.17 -4.31
CA ALA A 115 10.93 -1.68 -5.60
C ALA A 115 12.02 -1.74 -6.67
#